data_AF-A0A7J4EVA3-F1
#
_entry.id   AF-A0A7J4EVA3-F1
#
_cell.length_a   1.000
_cell.length_b   1.000
_cell.length_c   1.000
_cell.angle_alpha   90.00
_cell.angle_beta   90.00
_cell.angle_gamma   90.00
#
_symmetry.space_group_name_H-M   'P 1'
#
loop_
_entity.id
_entity.type
_entity.pdbx_description
1 polymer ?
#
loop_
_entity_poly.entity_id
_entity_poly.type
_entity_poly.pdbx_seq_one_letter_code
_entity_poly.pdbx_strand_id
1 'polypeptide(L)' 'MEKIKAFCSWSGGKESVLAFYRAIQDGIEVRYLLNMVSEDGERSRSHHLSSKSEY' A
#
# COMPACT_ATOMS: atom_id res chain seq x y z
N MET A 1 20.04 -4.74 -17.30
CA MET A 1 20.40 -4.26 -15.95
C MET A 1 19.42 -4.90 -14.99
N GLU A 2 19.89 -5.57 -13.95
CA GLU A 2 19.00 -6.14 -12.93
C GLU A 2 18.25 -5.01 -12.20
N LYS A 3 16.94 -5.15 -12.04
CA LYS A 3 16.13 -4.21 -11.26
C LYS A 3 16.17 -4.60 -9.79
N ILE A 4 16.22 -3.60 -8.92
CA ILE A 4 16.06 -3.82 -7.47
C ILE A 4 14.64 -4.33 -7.23
N LYS A 5 14.52 -5.51 -6.63
CA LYS A 5 13.23 -6.10 -6.26
C LYS A 5 12.87 -5.66 -4.85
N ALA A 6 11.65 -5.15 -4.67
CA ALA A 6 11.19 -4.63 -3.39
C ALA A 6 9.73 -5.02 -3.11
N PHE A 7 9.31 -4.83 -1.86
CA PHE A 7 7.91 -4.72 -1.47
C PHE A 7 7.67 -3.32 -0.92
N CYS A 8 6.46 -2.79 -1.12
CA CYS A 8 6.06 -1.49 -0.60
C CYS A 8 5.23 -1.68 0.66
N SER A 9 5.61 -1.00 1.75
CA SER A 9 4.74 -0.89 2.93
C SER A 9 3.50 -0.08 2.56
N TRP A 10 2.33 -0.68 2.71
CA TRP A 10 1.09 -0.21 2.09
C TRP A 10 -0.05 -0.15 3.09
N SER A 11 -0.47 1.05 3.49
CA SER A 11 -1.64 1.25 4.36
C SER A 11 -2.94 1.51 3.57
N GLY A 12 -2.84 1.74 2.25
CA GLY A 12 -3.94 2.22 1.41
C GLY A 12 -4.15 3.74 1.44
N GLY A 13 -3.31 4.47 2.18
CA GLY A 13 -3.35 5.94 2.22
C GLY A 13 -2.61 6.61 1.05
N LYS A 14 -2.86 7.92 0.86
CA LYS A 14 -2.21 8.75 -0.18
C LYS A 14 -0.68 8.69 -0.11
N GLU A 15 -0.13 8.66 1.10
CA GLU A 15 1.32 8.58 1.32
C GLU A 15 1.90 7.25 0.81
N SER A 16 1.23 6.12 1.07
CA SER A 16 1.69 4.81 0.54
C SER A 16 1.60 4.75 -0.99
N VAL A 17 0.58 5.38 -1.58
CA VAL A 17 0.46 5.51 -3.05
C VAL A 17 1.63 6.33 -3.61
N LEU A 18 1.97 7.46 -2.97
CA LEU A 18 3.06 8.34 -3.42
C LEU A 18 4.43 7.65 -3.31
N ALA A 19 4.67 6.91 -2.22
CA ALA A 19 5.90 6.14 -2.04
C ALA A 19 6.04 5.04 -3.11
N PHE A 20 4.97 4.29 -3.37
CA PHE A 20 4.92 3.29 -4.44
C PHE A 20 5.18 3.90 -5.82
N TYR A 21 4.52 5.02 -6.12
CA TYR A 21 4.68 5.72 -7.39
C TYR A 21 6.14 6.17 -7.62
N ARG A 22 6.77 6.77 -6.61
CA ARG A 22 8.18 7.20 -6.67
C ARG A 22 9.12 6.00 -6.90
N ALA A 23 8.92 4.89 -6.18
CA ALA A 23 9.74 3.70 -6.36
C ALA A 23 9.69 3.16 -7.80
N ILE A 24 8.52 3.17 -8.44
CA ILE A 24 8.38 2.74 -9.84
C ILE A 24 9.09 3.72 -10.79
N GLN A 25 8.98 5.03 -10.55
CA GLN A 25 9.68 6.05 -11.34
C GLN A 25 11.21 5.90 -11.26
N ASP A 26 11.72 5.49 -10.10
CA ASP A 26 13.14 5.21 -9.87
C ASP A 26 13.59 3.84 -10.42
N GLY A 27 12.71 3.12 -11.13
CA GLY A 27 13.02 1.85 -11.79
C GLY A 27 13.04 0.63 -10.85
N ILE A 28 12.56 0.77 -9.62
CA ILE A 28 12.43 -0.32 -8.66
C ILE A 28 11.27 -1.23 -9.07
N GLU A 29 11.51 -2.54 -9.06
CA GLU A 29 10.50 -3.55 -9.32
C GLU A 29 9.78 -3.89 -8.00
N VAL A 30 8.75 -3.12 -7.66
CA VAL A 30 7.90 -3.42 -6.51
C VAL A 30 6.94 -4.55 -6.88
N ARG A 31 7.14 -5.73 -6.28
CA ARG A 31 6.35 -6.94 -6.59
C ARG A 31 5.19 -7.18 -5.64
N TYR A 32 5.26 -6.63 -4.44
CA TYR A 32 4.30 -6.90 -3.38
C TYR A 32 3.97 -5.62 -2.61
N LEU A 33 2.74 -5.54 -2.13
CA LEU A 33 2.27 -4.53 -1.19
C LEU A 33 2.07 -5.21 0.16
N LEU A 34 2.80 -4.77 1.18
CA LEU A 34 2.70 -5.28 2.54
C LEU A 34 1.76 -4.40 3.34
N ASN A 35 0.55 -4.89 3.61
CA ASN A 35 -0.39 -4.22 4.49
C ASN A 35 -0.25 -4.76 5.91
N MET A 36 -0.08 -3.87 6.88
CA MET A 36 -0.12 -4.22 8.29
C MET A 36 -1.51 -3.89 8.84
N VAL A 37 -2.18 -4.90 9.40
CA VAL A 37 -3.46 -4.75 10.09
C VAL A 37 -3.20 -4.63 11.60
N SER A 38 -4.06 -3.90 12.30
CA SER A 38 -4.10 -3.92 13.78
C SER A 38 -4.45 -5.34 14.29
N GLU A 39 -4.13 -5.67 15.55
CA GLU A 39 -4.49 -6.97 16.18
C GLU A 39 -5.97 -7.32 16.02
N ASP A 40 -6.84 -6.32 15.96
CA ASP A 40 -8.28 -6.48 15.80
C ASP A 40 -8.72 -6.74 14.33
N GLY A 41 -7.79 -6.73 13.36
CA GLY A 41 -8.05 -6.97 11.93
C GLY A 41 -8.89 -5.91 11.20
N GLU A 42 -9.49 -4.96 11.92
CA GLU A 42 -10.62 -4.17 11.42
C GLU A 42 -10.27 -2.79 10.85
N ARG A 43 -9.07 -2.23 11.08
CA ARG A 43 -8.78 -0.83 10.68
C ARG A 43 -7.38 -0.61 10.12
N SER A 44 -7.31 -0.25 8.84
CA SER A 44 -6.26 0.64 8.36
C SER A 44 -6.43 1.99 9.06
N ARG A 45 -5.35 2.58 9.59
CA ARG A 45 -5.31 3.93 10.17
C ARG A 45 -5.44 5.02 9.08
N SER A 46 -6.36 4.84 8.13
CA SER A 46 -6.72 5.79 7.10
C SER A 46 -8.19 6.17 7.26
N HIS A 47 -8.45 7.47 7.27
CA HIS A 47 -9.77 8.06 7.46
C HIS A 47 -10.81 7.51 6.46
N HIS A 48 -11.97 7.06 6.98
CA HIS A 48 -13.28 7.09 6.31
C HIS A 48 -13.46 6.31 4.98
N LEU A 49 -13.29 4.99 4.99
CA LEU A 49 -13.91 4.15 3.95
C LEU A 49 -15.07 3.36 4.57
N SER A 50 -16.29 3.77 4.22
CA SER A 50 -17.55 3.14 4.65
C SER A 50 -17.70 1.74 4.06
N SER A 51 -17.88 0.75 4.93
CA SER A 51 -18.06 -0.67 4.59
C SER A 51 -19.48 -1.05 4.17
N LYS A 52 -20.14 -0.25 3.32
CA LYS A 52 -21.46 -0.63 2.77
C LYS A 52 -21.47 -0.59 1.24
N SER A 53 -21.33 -1.77 0.65
CA SER A 53 -21.93 -2.07 -0.65
C SER A 53 -23.39 -2.45 -0.36
N GLU A 54 -24.33 -1.55 -0.65
CA GLU A 54 -25.74 -1.90 -0.71
C GLU A 54 -25.95 -2.77 -1.95
N TYR A 55 -26.35 -4.02 -1.72
CA TYR A 55 -27.00 -4.88 -2.72
C TYR A 55 -28.47 -4.53 -2.81
#